data_AF-A0A970D8J0-F1
#
_entry.id   AF-A0A970D8J0-F1
#
_cell.length_a   1.000
_cell.length_b   1.000
_cell.length_c   1.000
_cell.angle_alpha   90.00
_cell.angle_beta   90.00
_cell.angle_gamma   90.00
#
_symmetry.space_group_name_H-M   'P 1'
#
loop_
_entity.id
_entity.type
_entity.pdbx_description
1 polymer ?
#
loop_
_entity_poly.entity_id
_entity_poly.type
_entity_poly.pdbx_seq_one_letter_code
_entity_poly.pdbx_strand_id
1 'polypeptide(L)'
;MNKILLNANQLKLIAIIAMTIDHIADLFYPGFPVQPLPIALHLIGRLTAPIMWFFVCEGLHYTRNAKKYMLRMFIFAVISHFAYCFAFGINPIPFSTGIFNQTSVMYPLFISVVILWLQYE
;
A
#
# COMPACT_ATOMS: atom_id res chain seq x y z
N MET A 1 -20.28 28.72 2.23
CA MET A 1 -19.87 27.37 1.76
C MET A 1 -19.36 26.57 2.95
N ASN A 2 -20.12 25.59 3.44
CA ASN A 2 -19.58 24.60 4.37
C ASN A 2 -18.56 23.76 3.60
N LYS A 3 -17.26 24.03 3.80
CA LYS A 3 -16.21 23.11 3.33
C LYS A 3 -16.40 21.83 4.15
N ILE A 4 -16.98 20.81 3.54
CA ILE A 4 -16.93 19.46 4.10
C ILE A 4 -15.45 19.07 4.09
N LEU A 5 -14.78 19.25 5.22
CA LEU A 5 -13.38 18.87 5.38
C LEU A 5 -13.40 17.42 5.88
N LEU A 6 -13.03 16.47 5.01
CA LEU A 6 -12.89 15.07 5.40
C LEU A 6 -11.77 14.95 6.45
N ASN A 7 -11.99 14.14 7.49
CA ASN A 7 -10.94 13.84 8.46
C ASN A 7 -10.03 12.69 7.95
N ALA A 8 -8.87 12.53 8.60
CA ALA A 8 -7.87 11.54 8.19
C ALA A 8 -8.42 10.10 8.16
N ASN A 9 -9.28 9.73 9.12
CA ASN A 9 -9.84 8.37 9.19
C ASN A 9 -10.85 8.12 8.08
N GLN A 10 -11.68 9.11 7.73
CA GLN A 10 -12.59 9.04 6.60
C GLN A 10 -11.83 8.86 5.28
N LEU A 11 -10.74 9.62 5.09
CA LEU A 11 -9.93 9.50 3.88
C LEU A 11 -9.25 8.14 3.77
N LYS A 12 -8.72 7.59 4.88
CA LYS A 12 -8.20 6.22 4.93
C LYS A 12 -9.25 5.18 4.58
N LEU A 13 -10.47 5.33 5.10
CA LEU A 13 -11.57 4.40 4.82
C LEU A 13 -11.96 4.42 3.33
N ILE A 14 -12.07 5.62 2.74
CA ILE A 14 -12.32 5.77 1.30
C ILE A 14 -11.22 5.08 0.48
N ALA A 15 -9.96 5.25 0.87
CA ALA A 15 -8.83 4.62 0.20
C ALA A 15 -8.84 3.09 0.31
N ILE A 16 -9.20 2.54 1.48
CA ILE A 16 -9.34 1.08 1.67
C ILE A 16 -10.47 0.53 0.79
N ILE A 17 -11.63 1.20 0.77
CA ILE A 17 -12.77 0.81 -0.06
C ILE A 17 -12.39 0.85 -1.55
N ALA A 18 -11.73 1.92 -2.00
CA ALA A 18 -11.28 2.07 -3.39
C ALA A 18 -10.34 0.94 -3.83
N MET A 19 -9.33 0.59 -3.02
CA MET A 19 -8.41 -0.52 -3.31
C MET A 19 -9.10 -1.88 -3.23
N THR A 20 -10.11 -2.03 -2.37
CA THR A 20 -10.89 -3.28 -2.30
C THR A 20 -11.69 -3.45 -3.59
N ILE A 21 -12.32 -2.39 -4.10
CA ILE A 21 -13.03 -2.39 -5.38
C ILE A 21 -12.06 -2.70 -6.54
N ASP A 22 -10.86 -2.13 -6.54
CA ASP A 22 -9.80 -2.38 -7.53
C ASP A 22 -9.47 -3.88 -7.65
N HIS A 23 -9.19 -4.53 -6.52
CA HIS A 23 -8.86 -5.96 -6.49
C HIS A 23 -10.07 -6.86 -6.77
N ILE A 24 -11.29 -6.44 -6.39
CA ILE A 24 -12.51 -7.16 -6.79
C ILE A 24 -12.72 -7.03 -8.31
N ALA A 25 -12.41 -5.88 -8.90
CA ALA A 25 -12.49 -5.70 -10.35
C ALA A 25 -11.52 -6.64 -11.08
N ASP A 26 -10.29 -6.82 -10.59
CA ASP A 26 -9.34 -7.81 -11.13
C ASP A 26 -9.89 -9.25 -11.10
N LEU A 27 -10.70 -9.59 -10.08
CA LEU A 27 -11.30 -10.93 -9.97
C LEU A 27 -12.40 -11.15 -11.03
N PHE A 28 -13.22 -10.14 -11.33
CA PHE A 28 -14.29 -10.24 -12.32
C PHE A 28 -13.84 -9.96 -13.76
N TYR A 29 -12.80 -9.13 -13.93
CA TYR A 29 -12.26 -8.69 -15.21
C TYR A 29 -10.77 -9.01 -15.33
N PRO A 30 -10.40 -10.30 -15.33
CA PRO A 30 -9.00 -10.70 -15.37
C PRO A 30 -8.31 -10.22 -16.66
N GLY A 31 -7.03 -9.85 -16.56
CA GLY A 31 -6.22 -9.44 -17.71
C GLY A 31 -6.39 -7.98 -18.16
N PHE A 32 -7.05 -7.14 -17.37
CA PHE A 32 -7.22 -5.70 -17.62
C PHE A 32 -7.85 -5.41 -19.01
N PRO A 33 -9.09 -5.86 -19.27
CA PRO A 33 -9.74 -5.61 -20.55
C PRO A 33 -9.97 -4.11 -20.77
N VAL A 34 -9.76 -3.64 -22.00
CA VAL A 34 -9.90 -2.22 -22.39
C VAL A 34 -11.37 -1.86 -22.57
N GLN A 35 -12.13 -1.89 -21.48
CA GLN A 35 -13.55 -1.58 -21.41
C GLN A 35 -13.79 -0.41 -20.46
N PRO A 36 -14.83 0.43 -20.68
CA PRO A 36 -15.04 1.64 -19.88
C PRO A 36 -15.18 1.37 -18.37
N LEU A 37 -15.88 0.30 -17.98
CA LEU A 37 -16.16 0.01 -16.57
C LEU A 37 -14.91 -0.48 -15.79
N PRO A 38 -14.17 -1.52 -16.23
CA PRO A 38 -12.93 -1.93 -15.57
C PRO A 38 -11.90 -0.80 -15.46
N ILE A 39 -11.71 -0.03 -16.53
CA ILE A 39 -10.80 1.13 -16.53
C ILE A 39 -11.22 2.14 -15.44
N ALA A 40 -12.51 2.45 -15.33
CA ALA A 40 -13.01 3.37 -14.31
C ALA A 40 -12.80 2.85 -12.88
N LEU A 41 -13.09 1.56 -12.63
CA LEU A 41 -12.87 0.93 -11.32
C LEU A 41 -11.39 0.96 -10.94
N HIS A 42 -10.50 0.64 -11.87
CA HIS A 42 -9.06 0.69 -11.63
C HIS A 42 -8.56 2.11 -11.39
N LEU A 43 -9.06 3.10 -12.14
CA LEU A 43 -8.68 4.49 -11.94
C LEU A 43 -9.02 4.98 -10.53
N ILE A 44 -10.20 4.60 -10.02
CA ILE A 44 -10.61 4.89 -8.64
C ILE A 44 -9.67 4.19 -7.66
N GLY A 45 -9.34 2.92 -7.89
CA GLY A 45 -8.38 2.15 -7.11
C GLY A 45 -7.00 2.78 -6.99
N ARG A 46 -6.50 3.36 -8.09
CA ARG A 46 -5.16 4.01 -8.11
C ARG A 46 -5.05 5.20 -7.16
N LEU A 47 -6.16 5.83 -6.76
CA LEU A 47 -6.14 6.91 -5.77
C LEU A 47 -5.68 6.45 -4.38
N THR A 48 -5.79 5.16 -4.06
CA THR A 48 -5.36 4.63 -2.76
C THR A 48 -3.87 4.79 -2.53
N ALA A 49 -3.05 4.59 -3.56
CA ALA A 49 -1.59 4.70 -3.44
C ALA A 49 -1.14 6.09 -2.92
N PRO A 50 -1.43 7.21 -3.59
CA PRO A 50 -0.98 8.54 -3.12
C PRO A 50 -1.57 8.91 -1.76
N ILE A 51 -2.81 8.52 -1.46
CA ILE A 51 -3.44 8.76 -0.14
C ILE A 51 -2.68 8.02 0.96
N MET A 52 -2.40 6.74 0.77
CA MET A 52 -1.72 5.93 1.79
C MET A 52 -0.26 6.33 1.94
N TRP A 53 0.43 6.69 0.86
CA TRP A 53 1.81 7.21 0.91
C TRP A 53 1.89 8.49 1.72
N PHE A 54 0.96 9.43 1.50
CA PHE A 54 0.85 10.64 2.30
C PHE A 54 0.69 10.32 3.80
N PHE A 55 -0.23 9.42 4.16
CA PHE A 55 -0.43 9.04 5.56
C PHE A 55 0.74 8.27 6.18
N VAL A 56 1.55 7.57 5.38
CA VAL A 56 2.79 6.94 5.86
C VAL A 56 3.80 8.02 6.23
N CYS A 57 4.02 9.02 5.36
CA CYS A 57 4.91 10.15 5.64
C CYS A 57 4.45 10.98 6.84
N GLU A 58 3.18 11.38 6.88
CA GLU A 58 2.57 12.08 8.02
C GLU A 58 2.65 11.26 9.30
N GLY A 59 2.44 9.94 9.20
CA GLY A 59 2.55 9.02 10.32
C GLY A 59 3.95 9.01 10.93
N LEU A 60 5.00 9.11 10.11
CA LEU A 60 6.38 9.26 10.58
C LEU A 60 6.60 10.65 11.20
N HIS A 61 6.14 11.72 10.55
CA HIS A 61 6.36 13.10 11.00
C HIS A 61 5.75 13.36 12.39
N TYR A 62 4.54 12.86 12.64
CA TYR A 62 3.82 13.09 13.90
C TYR A 62 4.03 12.02 14.98
N THR A 63 4.78 10.94 14.71
CA THR A 63 4.97 9.90 15.73
C THR A 63 5.99 10.33 16.77
N ARG A 64 5.68 10.08 18.04
CA ARG A 64 6.62 10.32 19.15
C ARG A 64 7.80 9.35 19.16
N ASN A 65 7.66 8.17 18.54
CA ASN A 65 8.70 7.13 18.55
C ASN A 65 8.82 6.50 17.15
N ALA A 66 9.73 7.04 16.35
CA ALA A 66 9.98 6.61 14.98
C ALA A 66 10.43 5.14 14.91
N LYS A 67 11.29 4.69 15.83
CA LYS A 67 11.76 3.29 15.89
C LYS A 67 10.60 2.31 16.07
N LYS A 68 9.66 2.59 16.97
CA LYS A 68 8.45 1.76 17.14
C LYS A 68 7.53 1.83 15.91
N TYR A 69 7.44 2.97 15.23
CA TYR A 69 6.67 3.10 14.00
C TYR A 69 7.27 2.26 12.86
N MET A 70 8.58 2.38 12.63
CA MET A 70 9.33 1.56 11.68
C MET A 70 9.23 0.07 11.98
N LEU A 71 9.31 -0.34 13.25
CA LEU A 71 9.13 -1.74 13.63
C LEU A 71 7.74 -2.28 13.25
N ARG A 72 6.67 -1.50 13.47
CA ARG A 72 5.32 -1.89 13.02
C ARG A 72 5.26 -2.03 11.50
N MET A 73 5.82 -1.07 10.76
CA MET A 73 5.88 -1.13 9.29
C MET A 73 6.65 -2.36 8.80
N PHE A 74 7.78 -2.68 9.43
CA PHE A 74 8.58 -3.86 9.12
C PHE A 74 7.81 -5.18 9.36
N ILE A 75 7.14 -5.30 10.51
CA ILE A 75 6.31 -6.47 10.81
C ILE A 75 5.23 -6.64 9.74
N PHE A 76 4.56 -5.56 9.35
CA PHE A 76 3.58 -5.60 8.25
C PHE A 76 4.22 -5.95 6.90
N ALA A 77 5.43 -5.48 6.60
CA ALA A 77 6.15 -5.85 5.39
C ALA A 77 6.40 -7.36 5.34
N VAL A 78 6.91 -7.97 6.42
CA VAL A 78 7.15 -9.41 6.51
C VAL A 78 5.84 -10.21 6.35
N ILE A 79 4.79 -9.86 7.09
CA ILE A 79 3.50 -10.57 7.02
C ILE A 79 2.90 -10.45 5.61
N SER A 80 2.90 -9.26 5.03
CA SER A 80 2.35 -9.04 3.69
C SER A 80 3.16 -9.69 2.58
N HIS A 81 4.47 -9.92 2.76
CA HIS A 81 5.26 -10.68 1.80
C HIS A 81 4.74 -12.10 1.65
N PHE A 82 4.48 -12.75 2.78
CA PHE A 82 3.95 -14.12 2.78
C PHE A 82 2.58 -14.17 2.12
N ALA A 83 1.68 -13.24 2.47
CA ALA A 83 0.35 -13.14 1.86
C ALA A 83 0.43 -12.89 0.35
N TYR A 84 1.33 -12.01 -0.10
CA TYR A 84 1.56 -11.71 -1.50
C TYR A 84 2.09 -12.94 -2.25
N CYS A 85 3.12 -13.60 -1.72
CA CYS A 85 3.68 -14.80 -2.34
C CYS A 85 2.62 -15.92 -2.45
N PHE A 86 1.82 -16.10 -1.40
CA PHE A 86 0.72 -17.07 -1.42
C PHE A 86 -0.34 -16.74 -2.48
N ALA A 87 -0.77 -15.47 -2.58
CA ALA A 87 -1.79 -15.04 -3.53
C ALA A 87 -1.39 -15.25 -5.00
N PHE A 88 -0.09 -15.11 -5.32
CA PHE A 88 0.43 -15.21 -6.68
C PHE A 88 1.19 -16.52 -6.96
N GLY A 89 1.21 -17.48 -6.02
CA GLY A 89 1.92 -18.75 -6.19
C GLY A 89 3.44 -18.61 -6.31
N ILE A 90 4.01 -17.58 -5.71
CA ILE A 90 5.44 -17.25 -5.77
C ILE A 90 6.15 -17.95 -4.61
N ASN A 91 7.39 -18.42 -4.83
CA ASN A 91 8.20 -18.99 -3.76
C ASN A 91 8.44 -17.94 -2.66
N PRO A 92 8.07 -18.18 -1.39
CA PRO A 92 8.27 -17.21 -0.31
C PRO A 92 9.74 -17.03 0.10
N ILE A 93 10.63 -17.93 -0.33
CA ILE A 93 12.06 -17.84 -0.02
C ILE A 93 12.67 -16.73 -0.90
N PRO A 94 13.21 -15.66 -0.30
CA PRO A 94 13.84 -14.59 -1.05
C PRO A 94 15.03 -15.14 -1.84
N PHE A 95 15.30 -14.55 -3.00
CA PHE A 95 16.41 -14.90 -3.90
C PHE A 95 16.34 -16.27 -4.59
N SER A 96 15.20 -16.98 -4.49
CA SER A 96 15.05 -18.28 -5.17
C SER A 96 14.81 -18.16 -6.68
N THR A 97 14.14 -17.09 -7.14
CA THR A 97 13.75 -16.90 -8.56
C THR A 97 14.40 -15.65 -9.21
N GLY A 98 15.09 -14.80 -8.44
CA GLY A 98 15.74 -13.58 -8.92
C GLY A 98 16.31 -12.71 -7.79
N ILE A 99 16.99 -11.60 -8.13
CA ILE A 99 17.68 -10.72 -7.15
C ILE A 99 16.69 -10.00 -6.21
N PHE A 100 15.42 -9.90 -6.58
CA PHE A 100 14.33 -9.56 -5.69
C PHE A 100 13.17 -10.48 -6.04
N ASN A 101 12.81 -11.37 -5.12
CA ASN A 101 11.50 -12.00 -5.19
C ASN A 101 10.44 -10.88 -5.27
N GLN A 102 9.35 -11.03 -6.03
CA GLN A 102 8.34 -9.96 -6.10
C GLN A 102 7.82 -9.69 -4.68
N THR A 103 8.16 -8.53 -4.12
CA THR A 103 7.79 -8.15 -2.76
C THR A 103 6.48 -7.37 -2.74
N SER A 104 5.74 -7.46 -1.64
CA SER A 104 4.53 -6.65 -1.43
C SER A 104 4.85 -5.15 -1.40
N VAL A 105 3.83 -4.32 -1.63
CA VAL A 105 3.93 -2.84 -1.55
C VAL A 105 4.42 -2.33 -0.18
N MET A 106 4.32 -3.13 0.87
CA MET A 106 4.75 -2.73 2.20
C MET A 106 6.28 -2.66 2.35
N TYR A 107 7.05 -3.40 1.55
CA TYR A 107 8.52 -3.30 1.55
C TYR A 107 9.03 -1.91 1.13
N PRO A 108 8.66 -1.37 -0.05
CA PRO A 108 9.10 -0.04 -0.44
C PRO A 108 8.60 1.04 0.51
N LEU A 109 7.42 0.88 1.12
CA LEU A 109 6.92 1.82 2.15
C LEU A 109 7.76 1.77 3.43
N PHE A 110 8.17 0.59 3.88
CA PHE A 110 9.06 0.48 5.02
C PHE A 110 10.41 1.14 4.71
N ILE A 111 11.00 0.84 3.55
CA ILE A 111 12.28 1.43 3.12
C ILE A 111 12.16 2.95 3.01
N SER A 112 11.07 3.48 2.44
CA SER A 112 10.88 4.93 2.35
C SER A 112 10.82 5.59 3.74
N VAL A 113 10.16 4.97 4.71
CA VAL A 113 10.13 5.47 6.09
C VAL A 113 11.52 5.45 6.72
N VAL A 114 12.31 4.39 6.51
CA VAL A 114 13.69 4.30 7.02
C VAL A 114 14.56 5.40 6.42
N ILE A 115 14.49 5.60 5.10
CA ILE A 115 15.26 6.65 4.41
C ILE A 115 14.88 8.04 4.94
N LEU A 116 13.57 8.33 5.04
CA LEU A 116 13.10 9.60 5.57
C LEU A 116 13.57 9.79 7.01
N TRP A 117 13.45 8.78 7.86
CA TRP A 117 13.92 8.86 9.24
C TRP A 117 15.42 9.17 9.34
N LEU A 118 16.25 8.51 8.52
CA LEU A 118 17.70 8.76 8.47
C LEU A 118 18.06 10.16 7.95
N GLN A 119 17.18 10.81 7.18
CA GLN A 119 17.41 12.15 6.66
C GLN A 119 17.06 13.26 7.67
N TYR A 120 16.10 12.99 8.57
CA TYR A 120 15.58 13.97 9.53
C TYR A 120 16.15 13.82 10.96
N GLU A 121 16.97 12.80 11.22
CA GLU A 121 17.79 12.64 12.43
C GLU A 121 19.19 13.24 12.24
#